data_AF-A0AAU5X4E6-F1
#
_entry.id   AF-A0AAU5X4E6-F1
#
_cell.length_a   1.000
_cell.length_b   1.000
_cell.length_c   1.000
_cell.angle_alpha   90.00
_cell.angle_beta   90.00
_cell.angle_gamma   90.00
#
_symmetry.space_group_name_H-M   'P 1'
#
loop_
_entity.id
_entity.type
_entity.pdbx_description
1 polymer ?
#
loop_
_entity_poly.entity_id
_entity_poly.type
_entity_poly.pdbx_seq_one_letter_code
_entity_poly.pdbx_strand_id
1 'polypeptide(L)'
;MAVVGSTDDTTGSPSDPPASPQDTPAEPAASAPGPTASAGGPGASGGGPGASGGGPGASGGGAATRPPGGEGTTRPDLAGAASPGHLLALIRTRPGWTRQQLLTATGMSRTTLFERLDQLFRAGLVYESGSTGATVGRPARLVRFDDRNRVALIFDLGQTHGRIAVADLFGRTLRMATLRLNIAQPPDRLLPDLLDRADKLLRVDENAQVVGVGMGIPGPVDVATGRLGASTTMPGWEDYAIKDVVRSRWDVPLLIENDARAFARGEASASGGRGILLAVKYASGIGAGIVVNGEVIGGADGAAGDIGHIRVSDEGPVCRCGRQGCLAAWASGWSLLDQLADQGVHTLDDVVQMHTHNPAVIAALRAGAERLGRVLAAVVATVNPDTLVLGGILGQLPLVAEEVERWVRADAVERTMQKLRVITSRSGDDSATVGLTLMVAQHVLAASAIDAALGVG
;
A
#
# COMPACT_ATOMS: atom_id res chain seq x y z
N MET A 1 -30.34 -11.27 21.00
CA MET A 1 -31.71 -11.72 21.32
C MET A 1 -32.09 -11.08 22.64
N ALA A 2 -33.30 -10.48 22.72
CA ALA A 2 -33.83 -9.49 23.70
C ALA A 2 -33.17 -8.09 23.56
N VAL A 3 -33.77 -7.03 22.99
CA VAL A 3 -35.15 -6.46 22.96
C VAL A 3 -35.65 -6.00 24.32
N VAL A 4 -35.54 -4.69 24.57
CA VAL A 4 -36.56 -3.85 25.22
C VAL A 4 -36.45 -2.44 24.63
N GLY A 5 -37.57 -1.86 24.21
CA GLY A 5 -37.69 -0.46 23.78
C GLY A 5 -38.81 0.25 24.53
N SER A 6 -38.82 1.58 24.44
CA SER A 6 -39.98 2.49 24.48
C SER A 6 -39.44 3.90 24.16
N THR A 7 -39.71 4.47 22.99
CA THR A 7 -40.83 5.39 22.69
C THR A 7 -40.93 6.55 23.68
N ASP A 8 -40.61 7.75 23.21
CA ASP A 8 -41.59 8.84 23.27
C ASP A 8 -41.40 9.84 22.13
N ASP A 9 -42.54 10.22 21.61
CA ASP A 9 -42.84 10.92 20.37
C ASP A 9 -43.36 12.31 20.78
N THR A 10 -42.83 13.40 20.22
CA THR A 10 -43.50 14.70 20.33
C THR A 10 -43.33 15.50 19.05
N THR A 11 -44.43 15.44 18.31
CA THR A 11 -44.94 16.27 17.23
C THR A 11 -44.57 17.76 17.27
N GLY A 12 -44.06 18.26 16.14
CA GLY A 12 -43.95 19.69 15.81
C GLY A 12 -43.88 19.87 14.29
N SER A 13 -45.04 20.15 13.69
CA SER A 13 -45.27 20.39 12.25
C SER A 13 -44.77 21.78 11.78
N PRO A 14 -44.70 22.03 10.45
CA PRO A 14 -43.58 22.73 9.80
C PRO A 14 -43.83 24.23 9.55
N SER A 15 -42.75 24.98 9.34
CA SER A 15 -42.79 26.33 8.77
C SER A 15 -42.19 26.31 7.36
N ASP A 16 -43.00 26.74 6.39
CA ASP A 16 -42.65 26.87 4.97
C ASP A 16 -41.53 27.90 4.71
N PRO A 17 -40.80 27.80 3.57
CA PRO A 17 -39.62 28.59 3.27
C PRO A 17 -39.95 29.85 2.45
N PRO A 18 -39.10 30.89 2.47
CA PRO A 18 -39.15 31.94 1.46
C PRO A 18 -38.23 31.64 0.26
N ALA A 19 -38.89 31.51 -0.89
CA ALA A 19 -38.48 31.75 -2.28
C ALA A 19 -37.03 32.15 -2.62
N SER A 20 -36.47 31.39 -3.56
CA SER A 20 -35.38 31.79 -4.46
C SER A 20 -35.88 32.84 -5.49
N PRO A 21 -35.03 33.80 -5.91
CA PRO A 21 -35.14 34.40 -7.23
C PRO A 21 -34.26 33.64 -8.24
N GLN A 22 -34.90 33.31 -9.36
CA GLN A 22 -34.31 32.82 -10.59
C GLN A 22 -33.50 33.95 -11.24
N ASP A 23 -32.32 33.63 -11.79
CA ASP A 23 -31.74 34.35 -12.93
C ASP A 23 -30.86 33.38 -13.74
N THR A 24 -31.30 33.12 -14.97
CA THR A 24 -30.53 32.56 -16.08
C THR A 24 -30.68 33.52 -17.26
N PRO A 25 -29.92 33.38 -18.36
CA PRO A 25 -28.47 33.19 -18.47
C PRO A 25 -27.84 34.28 -19.37
N ALA A 26 -26.52 34.43 -19.35
CA ALA A 26 -25.79 35.21 -20.34
C ALA A 26 -24.64 34.37 -20.95
N GLU A 27 -24.94 33.73 -22.07
CA GLU A 27 -24.02 33.49 -23.19
C GLU A 27 -24.42 34.48 -24.30
N PRO A 28 -23.52 34.99 -25.18
CA PRO A 28 -22.72 34.12 -26.04
C PRO A 28 -21.34 34.67 -26.49
N ALA A 29 -20.47 33.77 -26.97
CA ALA A 29 -19.57 34.10 -28.09
C ALA A 29 -19.06 32.83 -28.76
N ALA A 30 -19.78 32.43 -29.81
CA ALA A 30 -19.28 31.53 -30.83
C ALA A 30 -18.07 32.13 -31.56
N SER A 31 -17.08 31.30 -31.88
CA SER A 31 -16.12 31.59 -32.95
C SER A 31 -15.94 30.32 -33.78
N ALA A 32 -16.56 30.35 -34.95
CA ALA A 32 -16.41 29.39 -36.03
C ALA A 32 -15.34 29.91 -37.03
N PRO A 33 -14.84 29.06 -37.95
CA PRO A 33 -13.47 29.10 -38.46
C PRO A 33 -13.32 29.71 -39.85
N GLY A 34 -12.06 29.90 -40.28
CA GLY A 34 -11.68 30.30 -41.63
C GLY A 34 -10.21 29.92 -41.96
N PRO A 35 -9.81 29.89 -43.25
CA PRO A 35 -9.54 28.62 -43.93
C PRO A 35 -8.20 28.57 -44.70
N THR A 36 -8.04 27.47 -45.47
CA THR A 36 -7.17 27.27 -46.66
C THR A 36 -5.72 26.88 -46.39
N ALA A 37 -4.99 26.13 -47.22
CA ALA A 37 -5.23 25.14 -48.27
C ALA A 37 -3.80 24.80 -48.78
N SER A 38 -3.48 23.54 -49.08
CA SER A 38 -2.78 23.18 -50.32
C SER A 38 -2.59 21.67 -50.44
N ALA A 39 -3.14 21.14 -51.53
CA ALA A 39 -2.92 19.81 -52.07
C ALA A 39 -1.51 19.67 -52.68
N GLY A 40 -1.04 18.44 -52.89
CA GLY A 40 0.15 18.19 -53.69
C GLY A 40 0.64 16.74 -53.76
N GLY A 41 -0.21 15.83 -54.26
CA GLY A 41 0.01 14.61 -55.07
C GLY A 41 1.30 13.74 -55.08
N PRO A 42 1.23 12.57 -55.76
CA PRO A 42 2.01 11.36 -55.45
C PRO A 42 2.95 10.87 -56.58
N GLY A 43 3.77 9.83 -56.29
CA GLY A 43 4.44 8.97 -57.27
C GLY A 43 5.28 7.90 -56.53
N ALA A 44 4.90 6.61 -56.56
CA ALA A 44 5.27 5.58 -57.56
C ALA A 44 6.81 5.38 -57.69
N SER A 45 7.44 4.21 -57.83
CA SER A 45 7.13 2.77 -57.80
C SER A 45 8.40 2.07 -58.35
N GLY A 46 8.66 0.80 -57.99
CA GLY A 46 9.64 -0.07 -58.67
C GLY A 46 10.98 -0.16 -57.93
N GLY A 47 11.64 -1.30 -57.76
CA GLY A 47 11.49 -2.68 -58.23
C GLY A 47 12.78 -3.40 -57.78
N GLY A 48 12.69 -4.68 -57.38
CA GLY A 48 13.83 -5.47 -56.85
C GLY A 48 14.87 -5.86 -57.92
N PRO A 49 15.54 -7.02 -57.85
CA PRO A 49 15.79 -7.97 -56.73
C PRO A 49 17.28 -8.44 -56.66
N GLY A 50 17.61 -9.41 -55.81
CA GLY A 50 18.85 -10.22 -55.91
C GLY A 50 19.48 -10.54 -54.55
N ALA A 51 19.27 -11.72 -53.96
CA ALA A 51 19.90 -13.03 -54.26
C ALA A 51 21.26 -13.25 -53.54
N SER A 52 21.19 -14.08 -52.49
CA SER A 52 22.06 -15.23 -52.15
C SER A 52 23.59 -15.17 -52.31
N GLY A 53 24.27 -15.60 -51.25
CA GLY A 53 25.36 -16.60 -51.39
C GLY A 53 26.60 -16.37 -50.54
N GLY A 54 27.02 -17.40 -49.80
CA GLY A 54 28.43 -17.66 -49.48
C GLY A 54 28.82 -17.65 -48.00
N GLY A 55 28.86 -18.83 -47.37
CA GLY A 55 29.94 -19.14 -46.41
C GLY A 55 31.13 -19.76 -47.17
N PRO A 56 32.08 -20.44 -46.51
CA PRO A 56 32.65 -20.27 -45.16
C PRO A 56 34.18 -20.05 -45.23
N GLY A 57 34.82 -19.66 -44.11
CA GLY A 57 36.28 -19.54 -44.03
C GLY A 57 36.78 -19.78 -42.60
N ALA A 58 37.63 -20.79 -42.45
CA ALA A 58 38.11 -21.35 -41.20
C ALA A 58 39.42 -20.72 -40.68
N SER A 59 39.85 -21.22 -39.51
CA SER A 59 41.14 -21.01 -38.80
C SER A 59 41.19 -19.76 -37.93
N GLY A 60 41.67 -19.77 -36.69
CA GLY A 60 42.36 -20.77 -35.88
C GLY A 60 42.98 -20.02 -34.68
N GLY A 61 43.44 -20.75 -33.65
CA GLY A 61 44.33 -20.19 -32.63
C GLY A 61 43.70 -19.95 -31.26
N GLY A 62 44.07 -20.80 -30.31
CA GLY A 62 43.66 -20.69 -28.92
C GLY A 62 44.39 -19.58 -28.15
N ALA A 63 43.73 -19.10 -27.11
CA ALA A 63 44.37 -18.54 -25.93
C ALA A 63 43.41 -18.73 -24.76
N ALA A 64 43.81 -19.54 -23.78
CA ALA A 64 43.13 -19.65 -22.50
C ALA A 64 43.33 -18.34 -21.73
N THR A 65 42.32 -17.46 -21.76
CA THR A 65 42.29 -16.25 -20.94
C THR A 65 41.51 -16.52 -19.66
N ARG A 66 42.27 -16.58 -18.55
CA ARG A 66 41.79 -16.52 -17.17
C ARG A 66 40.93 -15.27 -16.99
N PRO A 67 39.71 -15.33 -16.42
CA PRO A 67 38.93 -14.12 -16.17
C PRO A 67 39.61 -13.29 -15.06
N PRO A 68 39.64 -11.95 -15.19
CA PRO A 68 40.13 -11.07 -14.15
C PRO A 68 39.15 -11.07 -12.97
N GLY A 69 39.70 -11.11 -11.75
CA GLY A 69 38.96 -10.83 -10.53
C GLY A 69 38.47 -9.39 -10.55
N GLY A 70 37.16 -9.24 -10.38
CA GLY A 70 36.49 -7.98 -10.08
C GLY A 70 35.67 -8.22 -8.82
N GLU A 71 36.29 -7.95 -7.68
CA GLU A 71 35.63 -7.84 -6.39
C GLU A 71 34.57 -6.74 -6.46
N GLY A 72 33.38 -7.06 -5.97
CA GLY A 72 32.24 -6.14 -6.00
C GLY A 72 30.93 -6.75 -5.49
N THR A 73 30.97 -7.93 -4.87
CA THR A 73 29.92 -8.31 -3.92
C THR A 73 30.32 -7.65 -2.59
N THR A 74 29.62 -6.58 -2.23
CA THR A 74 29.63 -6.04 -0.87
C THR A 74 29.37 -7.21 0.08
N ARG A 75 30.43 -7.70 0.72
CA ARG A 75 30.30 -8.54 1.91
C ARG A 75 29.39 -7.79 2.88
N PRO A 76 28.42 -8.46 3.53
CA PRO A 76 27.69 -7.83 4.62
C PRO A 76 28.74 -7.30 5.60
N ASP A 77 28.62 -6.04 5.97
CA ASP A 77 29.51 -5.39 6.89
C ASP A 77 29.57 -6.21 8.20
N LEU A 78 30.69 -6.90 8.43
CA LEU A 78 30.89 -7.74 9.61
C LEU A 78 30.98 -6.90 10.89
N ALA A 79 31.16 -5.57 10.78
CA ALA A 79 31.07 -4.66 11.92
C ALA A 79 29.63 -4.49 12.42
N GLY A 80 28.64 -4.58 11.51
CA GLY A 80 27.21 -4.47 11.85
C GLY A 80 26.67 -5.70 12.60
N ALA A 81 27.14 -6.90 12.30
CA ALA A 81 26.61 -8.15 12.85
C ALA A 81 26.68 -8.27 14.40
N ALA A 82 27.44 -7.38 15.06
CA ALA A 82 27.63 -7.35 16.52
C ALA A 82 27.06 -6.11 17.24
N SER A 83 26.22 -5.31 16.59
CA SER A 83 25.60 -4.13 17.21
C SER A 83 24.43 -4.47 18.14
N PRO A 84 24.06 -3.59 19.10
CA PRO A 84 22.85 -3.76 19.90
C PRO A 84 21.58 -3.89 19.05
N GLY A 85 21.48 -3.13 17.95
CA GLY A 85 20.37 -3.16 17.02
C GLY A 85 20.20 -4.52 16.36
N HIS A 86 21.28 -5.13 15.89
CA HIS A 86 21.24 -6.49 15.33
C HIS A 86 20.90 -7.54 16.39
N LEU A 87 21.41 -7.37 17.61
CA LEU A 87 21.06 -8.24 18.72
C LEU A 87 19.57 -8.13 19.09
N LEU A 88 18.99 -6.92 19.10
CA LEU A 88 17.56 -6.71 19.31
C LEU A 88 16.73 -7.33 18.20
N ALA A 89 17.14 -7.16 16.94
CA ALA A 89 16.49 -7.78 15.80
C ALA A 89 16.45 -9.31 15.94
N LEU A 90 17.55 -9.93 16.37
CA LEU A 90 17.59 -11.36 16.68
C LEU A 90 16.66 -11.72 17.85
N ILE A 91 16.68 -10.96 18.94
CA ILE A 91 15.82 -11.22 20.12
C ILE A 91 14.34 -11.23 19.72
N ARG A 92 13.90 -10.33 18.84
CA ARG A 92 12.52 -10.22 18.34
C ARG A 92 12.05 -11.39 17.48
N THR A 93 12.95 -12.23 16.96
CA THR A 93 12.57 -13.37 16.10
C THR A 93 11.81 -14.48 16.81
N ARG A 94 11.79 -14.48 18.15
CA ARG A 94 11.04 -15.45 18.97
C ARG A 94 10.72 -14.88 20.35
N PRO A 95 9.79 -15.51 21.10
CA PRO A 95 9.32 -14.96 22.37
C PRO A 95 10.41 -14.71 23.42
N GLY A 96 11.46 -15.54 23.48
CA GLY A 96 12.55 -15.32 24.43
C GLY A 96 13.80 -16.12 24.14
N TRP A 97 14.92 -15.64 24.66
CA TRP A 97 16.24 -16.24 24.47
C TRP A 97 16.97 -16.44 25.80
N THR A 98 17.65 -17.57 25.99
CA THR A 98 18.70 -17.64 27.02
C THR A 98 19.96 -16.96 26.51
N ARG A 99 20.79 -16.43 27.42
CA ARG A 99 22.12 -15.88 27.06
C ARG A 99 22.99 -16.90 26.33
N GLN A 100 22.91 -18.18 26.71
CA GLN A 100 23.65 -19.25 26.03
C GLN A 100 23.20 -19.41 24.57
N GLN A 101 21.89 -19.36 24.30
CA GLN A 101 21.37 -19.41 22.94
C GLN A 101 21.78 -18.19 22.12
N LEU A 102 21.83 -17.00 22.73
CA LEU A 102 22.33 -15.80 22.06
C LEU A 102 23.82 -15.91 21.73
N LEU A 103 24.66 -16.43 22.63
CA LEU A 103 26.07 -16.70 22.34
C LEU A 103 26.23 -17.64 21.15
N THR A 104 25.49 -18.75 21.13
CA THR A 104 25.55 -19.71 20.02
C THR A 104 25.06 -19.11 18.70
N ALA A 105 23.96 -18.36 18.72
CA ALA A 105 23.36 -17.81 17.49
C ALA A 105 24.16 -16.64 16.92
N THR A 106 24.84 -15.85 17.76
CA THR A 106 25.59 -14.66 17.34
C THR A 106 27.07 -14.92 17.11
N GLY A 107 27.65 -15.95 17.73
CA GLY A 107 29.10 -16.19 17.71
C GLY A 107 29.93 -15.15 18.48
N MET A 108 29.29 -14.23 19.21
CA MET A 108 29.97 -13.19 19.98
C MET A 108 30.74 -13.77 21.17
N SER A 109 31.78 -13.05 21.62
CA SER A 109 32.39 -13.31 22.92
C SER A 109 31.40 -12.99 24.05
N ARG A 110 31.55 -13.66 25.21
CA ARG A 110 30.70 -13.42 26.38
C ARG A 110 30.68 -11.96 26.80
N THR A 111 31.85 -11.31 26.81
CA THR A 111 32.01 -9.89 27.16
C THR A 111 31.20 -9.01 26.20
N THR A 112 31.36 -9.21 24.89
CA THR A 112 30.65 -8.42 23.87
C THR A 112 29.14 -8.57 24.00
N LEU A 113 28.64 -9.81 24.08
CA LEU A 113 27.19 -10.03 24.21
C LEU A 113 26.63 -9.34 25.46
N PHE A 114 27.34 -9.41 26.58
CA PHE A 114 26.85 -8.85 27.85
C PHE A 114 26.85 -7.32 27.81
N GLU A 115 27.88 -6.70 27.24
CA GLU A 115 27.93 -5.25 27.02
C GLU A 115 26.76 -4.76 26.15
N ARG A 116 26.47 -5.47 25.05
CA ARG A 116 25.34 -5.16 24.15
C ARG A 116 23.98 -5.37 24.83
N LEU A 117 23.82 -6.46 25.58
CA LEU A 117 22.62 -6.69 26.38
C LEU A 117 22.42 -5.60 27.43
N ASP A 118 23.48 -5.18 28.11
CA ASP A 118 23.42 -4.12 29.13
C ASP A 118 23.02 -2.77 28.53
N GLN A 119 23.41 -2.48 27.28
CA GLN A 119 22.92 -1.31 26.54
C GLN A 119 21.40 -1.43 26.28
N LEU A 120 20.93 -2.58 25.80
CA LEU A 120 19.50 -2.82 25.54
C LEU A 120 18.65 -2.80 26.82
N PHE A 121 19.16 -3.35 27.93
CA PHE A 121 18.48 -3.32 29.24
C PHE A 121 18.37 -1.90 29.77
N ARG A 122 19.45 -1.10 29.71
CA ARG A 122 19.44 0.31 30.14
C ARG A 122 18.47 1.15 29.33
N ALA A 123 18.29 0.85 28.05
CA ALA A 123 17.34 1.52 27.17
C ALA A 123 15.89 0.99 27.29
N GLY A 124 15.63 0.00 28.16
CA GLY A 124 14.31 -0.61 28.31
C GLY A 124 13.78 -1.26 27.03
N LEU A 125 14.67 -1.74 26.17
CA LEU A 125 14.33 -2.43 24.91
C LEU A 125 14.20 -3.94 25.12
N VAL A 126 14.78 -4.46 26.21
CA VAL A 126 14.66 -5.86 26.62
C VAL A 126 14.47 -5.96 28.12
N TYR A 127 13.83 -7.04 28.56
CA TYR A 127 13.67 -7.36 29.98
C TYR A 127 13.94 -8.84 30.26
N GLU A 128 14.26 -9.15 31.51
CA GLU A 128 14.39 -10.54 31.95
C GLU A 128 13.04 -11.07 32.42
N SER A 129 12.64 -12.22 31.91
CA SER A 129 11.58 -13.04 32.48
C SER A 129 12.13 -14.39 32.90
N GLY A 130 11.57 -15.02 33.94
CA GLY A 130 11.81 -16.46 34.12
C GLY A 130 11.17 -17.25 32.96
N SER A 131 11.73 -18.39 32.55
CA SER A 131 10.96 -19.58 32.07
C SER A 131 11.87 -20.71 31.57
N THR A 132 11.71 -21.93 32.10
CA THR A 132 10.90 -23.04 31.51
C THR A 132 10.76 -24.13 32.57
N GLY A 133 9.60 -24.79 32.62
CA GLY A 133 9.34 -25.93 33.50
C GLY A 133 10.23 -27.14 33.23
N ALA A 134 11.43 -27.12 33.78
CA ALA A 134 12.28 -28.30 33.93
C ALA A 134 12.42 -28.62 35.43
N THR A 135 12.15 -29.87 35.75
CA THR A 135 12.01 -30.48 37.08
C THR A 135 13.33 -30.62 37.85
N VAL A 136 14.48 -30.23 37.28
CA VAL A 136 15.79 -30.28 37.97
C VAL A 136 16.71 -29.17 37.42
N GLY A 137 17.16 -28.26 38.28
CA GLY A 137 18.14 -27.19 37.98
C GLY A 137 17.61 -25.75 38.15
N ARG A 138 18.51 -24.77 38.33
CA ARG A 138 18.14 -23.35 38.43
C ARG A 138 17.52 -22.89 37.09
N PRO A 139 16.24 -22.46 37.05
CA PRO A 139 15.58 -22.09 35.81
C PRO A 139 16.34 -20.98 35.09
N ALA A 140 16.57 -21.15 33.79
CA ALA A 140 17.25 -20.16 32.98
C ALA A 140 16.39 -18.89 32.85
N ARG A 141 17.01 -17.72 33.04
CA ARG A 141 16.37 -16.43 32.76
C ARG A 141 16.34 -16.20 31.25
N LEU A 142 15.17 -15.84 30.72
CA LEU A 142 14.96 -15.47 29.33
C LEU A 142 15.10 -13.96 29.18
N VAL A 143 15.81 -13.55 28.14
CA VAL A 143 15.82 -12.19 27.60
C VAL A 143 14.69 -12.10 26.58
N ARG A 144 13.83 -11.10 26.74
CA ARG A 144 12.68 -10.85 25.86
C ARG A 144 12.72 -9.41 25.36
N PHE A 145 12.19 -9.18 24.16
CA PHE A 145 11.92 -7.83 23.68
C PHE A 145 10.86 -7.17 24.57
N ASP A 146 11.09 -5.93 24.97
CA ASP A 146 10.13 -5.16 25.76
C ASP A 146 9.17 -4.38 24.85
N ASP A 147 8.15 -5.07 24.39
CA ASP A 147 7.02 -4.52 23.62
C ASP A 147 5.90 -3.97 24.52
N ARG A 148 6.03 -4.09 25.84
CA ARG A 148 4.97 -3.75 26.77
C ARG A 148 4.63 -2.28 26.66
N ASN A 149 3.33 -2.01 26.51
CA ASN A 149 2.75 -0.68 26.34
C ASN A 149 3.24 0.11 25.12
N ARG A 150 4.16 -0.42 24.28
CA ARG A 150 4.62 0.27 23.07
C ARG A 150 3.63 0.02 21.93
N VAL A 151 3.12 1.09 21.34
CA VAL A 151 2.11 1.02 20.28
C VAL A 151 2.46 1.90 19.08
N ALA A 152 1.95 1.53 17.92
CA ALA A 152 1.91 2.38 16.73
C ALA A 152 0.49 2.95 16.57
N LEU A 153 0.41 4.22 16.17
CA LEU A 153 -0.84 4.83 15.72
C LEU A 153 -0.91 4.78 14.19
N ILE A 154 -2.01 4.29 13.66
CA ILE A 154 -2.16 4.05 12.22
C ILE A 154 -3.37 4.80 11.69
N PHE A 155 -3.18 5.52 10.60
CA PHE A 155 -4.21 6.22 9.84
C PHE A 155 -4.26 5.63 8.44
N ASP A 156 -5.21 4.73 8.15
CA ASP A 156 -5.46 4.26 6.79
C ASP A 156 -6.58 5.11 6.19
N LEU A 157 -6.20 6.12 5.38
CA LEU A 157 -7.14 7.07 4.80
C LEU A 157 -7.46 6.65 3.36
N GLY A 158 -8.74 6.42 3.08
CA GLY A 158 -9.27 6.30 1.72
C GLY A 158 -9.87 7.63 1.26
N GLN A 159 -10.65 7.62 0.17
CA GLN A 159 -11.28 8.84 -0.34
C GLN A 159 -12.53 9.25 0.46
N THR A 160 -13.35 8.27 0.86
CA THR A 160 -14.66 8.47 1.50
C THR A 160 -14.74 7.91 2.92
N HIS A 161 -13.77 7.08 3.29
CA HIS A 161 -13.69 6.43 4.59
C HIS A 161 -12.23 6.31 5.00
N GLY A 162 -11.99 6.23 6.30
CA GLY A 162 -10.68 5.93 6.85
C GLY A 162 -10.77 5.11 8.11
N ARG A 163 -9.62 4.59 8.54
CA ARG A 163 -9.44 3.85 9.79
C ARG A 163 -8.37 4.50 10.62
N ILE A 164 -8.62 4.55 11.92
CA ILE A 164 -7.62 4.89 12.92
C ILE A 164 -7.43 3.66 13.79
N ALA A 165 -6.20 3.19 13.92
CA ALA A 165 -5.89 2.01 14.73
C ALA A 165 -4.76 2.27 15.71
N VAL A 166 -4.84 1.60 16.86
CA VAL A 166 -3.72 1.41 17.78
C VAL A 166 -3.28 -0.03 17.63
N ALA A 167 -2.01 -0.25 17.29
CA ALA A 167 -1.47 -1.59 17.04
C ALA A 167 -0.20 -1.82 17.85
N ASP A 168 0.12 -3.08 18.14
CA ASP A 168 1.43 -3.45 18.68
C ASP A 168 2.50 -3.49 17.58
N LEU A 169 3.76 -3.69 17.97
CA LEU A 169 4.90 -3.69 17.04
C LEU A 169 5.09 -5.02 16.29
N PHE A 170 4.13 -5.94 16.42
CA PHE A 170 4.09 -7.21 15.68
C PHE A 170 2.99 -7.23 14.60
N GLY A 171 2.31 -6.10 14.38
CA GLY A 171 1.28 -5.99 13.34
C GLY A 171 -0.12 -6.37 13.82
N ARG A 172 -0.33 -6.58 15.13
CA ARG A 172 -1.67 -6.87 15.66
C ARG A 172 -2.36 -5.58 16.08
N THR A 173 -3.53 -5.35 15.49
CA THR A 173 -4.46 -4.29 15.89
C THR A 173 -5.01 -4.56 17.28
N LEU A 174 -4.81 -3.61 18.20
CA LEU A 174 -5.35 -3.66 19.56
C LEU A 174 -6.73 -2.99 19.62
N ARG A 175 -6.89 -1.88 18.91
CA ARG A 175 -8.11 -1.06 18.85
C ARG A 175 -8.21 -0.40 17.48
N MET A 176 -9.43 -0.23 16.99
CA MET A 176 -9.67 0.41 15.69
C MET A 176 -11.00 1.16 15.69
N ALA A 177 -11.02 2.31 15.01
CA ALA A 177 -12.22 3.05 14.68
C ALA A 177 -12.27 3.27 13.16
N THR A 178 -13.40 2.94 12.56
CA THR A 178 -13.71 3.30 11.16
C THR A 178 -14.52 4.58 11.16
N LEU A 179 -14.23 5.48 10.22
CA LEU A 179 -14.93 6.74 10.08
C LEU A 179 -15.24 7.05 8.61
N ARG A 180 -16.32 7.80 8.40
CA ARG A 180 -16.55 8.52 7.14
C ARG A 180 -15.67 9.75 7.13
N LEU A 181 -15.07 10.03 5.98
CA LEU A 181 -14.29 11.24 5.74
C LEU A 181 -14.46 11.66 4.28
N ASN A 182 -14.04 12.87 3.96
CA ASN A 182 -13.84 13.26 2.56
C ASN A 182 -12.40 13.76 2.43
N ILE A 183 -11.54 12.96 1.79
CA ILE A 183 -10.11 13.30 1.70
C ILE A 183 -9.86 14.58 0.87
N ALA A 184 -10.84 14.99 0.06
CA ALA A 184 -10.77 16.24 -0.68
C ALA A 184 -10.97 17.49 0.20
N GLN A 185 -11.32 17.31 1.49
CA GLN A 185 -11.34 18.41 2.44
C GLN A 185 -9.91 18.96 2.65
N PRO A 186 -9.79 20.28 2.92
CA PRO A 186 -8.52 20.88 3.29
C PRO A 186 -7.85 20.16 4.46
N PRO A 187 -6.53 19.88 4.38
CA PRO A 187 -5.84 19.06 5.39
C PRO A 187 -5.74 19.77 6.75
N ASP A 188 -5.79 21.10 6.79
CA ASP A 188 -5.85 21.92 8.01
C ASP A 188 -7.15 21.74 8.79
N ARG A 189 -8.20 21.20 8.16
CA ARG A 189 -9.46 20.83 8.83
C ARG A 189 -9.55 19.34 9.11
N LEU A 190 -9.22 18.51 8.13
CA LEU A 190 -9.39 17.06 8.29
C LEU A 190 -8.38 16.47 9.27
N LEU A 191 -7.10 16.88 9.20
CA LEU A 191 -6.07 16.26 10.03
C LEU A 191 -6.30 16.46 11.52
N PRO A 192 -6.58 17.67 12.05
CA PRO A 192 -6.87 17.85 13.48
C PRO A 192 -8.01 16.95 13.99
N ASP A 193 -9.09 16.82 13.21
CA ASP A 193 -10.22 15.94 13.55
C ASP A 193 -9.80 14.46 13.64
N LEU A 194 -8.91 14.02 12.75
CA LEU A 194 -8.34 12.67 12.81
C LEU A 194 -7.44 12.48 14.03
N LEU A 195 -6.60 13.46 14.36
CA LEU A 195 -5.72 13.40 15.52
C LEU A 195 -6.50 13.34 16.83
N ASP A 196 -7.58 14.11 16.95
CA ASP A 196 -8.43 14.10 18.15
C ASP A 196 -9.16 12.76 18.34
N ARG A 197 -9.52 12.09 17.24
CA ARG A 197 -10.09 10.74 17.29
C ARG A 197 -9.04 9.71 17.69
N ALA A 198 -7.81 9.83 17.20
CA ALA A 198 -6.70 8.96 17.58
C ALA A 198 -6.35 9.11 19.07
N ASP A 199 -6.34 10.33 19.61
CA ASP A 199 -6.15 10.57 21.05
C ASP A 199 -7.22 9.87 21.89
N LYS A 200 -8.49 9.95 21.48
CA LYS A 200 -9.59 9.24 22.15
C LYS A 200 -9.38 7.72 22.13
N LEU A 201 -8.91 7.19 21.00
CA LEU A 201 -8.64 5.75 20.85
C LEU A 201 -7.42 5.28 21.66
N LEU A 202 -6.42 6.15 21.81
CA LEU A 202 -5.21 5.90 22.59
C LEU A 202 -5.50 5.89 24.10
N ARG A 203 -6.26 6.88 24.60
CA ARG A 203 -6.59 7.07 26.03
C ARG A 203 -7.39 5.94 26.69
N VAL A 204 -7.84 4.95 25.92
CA VAL A 204 -8.41 3.71 26.47
C VAL A 204 -7.38 2.95 27.31
N ASP A 205 -6.09 3.12 27.02
CA ASP A 205 -4.97 2.61 27.83
C ASP A 205 -4.00 3.76 28.13
N GLU A 206 -4.05 4.28 29.36
CA GLU A 206 -3.22 5.39 29.81
C GLU A 206 -1.72 5.06 29.85
N ASN A 207 -1.37 3.77 29.83
CA ASN A 207 0.04 3.35 29.82
C ASN A 207 0.61 3.29 28.40
N ALA A 208 -0.23 3.36 27.36
CA ALA A 208 0.19 3.20 25.98
C ALA A 208 1.16 4.31 25.54
N GLN A 209 2.36 3.90 25.15
CA GLN A 209 3.42 4.75 24.61
C GLN A 209 3.45 4.61 23.10
N VAL A 210 3.04 5.68 22.41
CA VAL A 210 3.19 5.75 20.95
C VAL A 210 4.68 5.82 20.63
N VAL A 211 5.17 4.92 19.77
CA VAL A 211 6.56 4.93 19.30
C VAL A 211 6.70 5.38 17.85
N GLY A 212 5.59 5.47 17.12
CA GLY A 212 5.55 5.93 15.74
C GLY A 212 4.13 6.02 15.20
N VAL A 213 3.98 6.81 14.14
CA VAL A 213 2.72 7.01 13.41
C VAL A 213 2.90 6.55 11.97
N GLY A 214 1.96 5.73 11.49
CA GLY A 214 1.87 5.32 10.09
C GLY A 214 0.63 5.92 9.44
N MET A 215 0.76 6.47 8.23
CA MET A 215 -0.35 7.09 7.51
C MET A 215 -0.39 6.60 6.06
N GLY A 216 -1.44 5.84 5.72
CA GLY A 216 -1.80 5.44 4.36
C GLY A 216 -2.69 6.48 3.71
N ILE A 217 -2.38 6.88 2.48
CA ILE A 217 -3.08 7.95 1.76
C ILE A 217 -3.36 7.55 0.30
N PRO A 218 -4.51 7.94 -0.29
CA PRO A 218 -4.88 7.58 -1.67
C PRO A 218 -4.27 8.56 -2.68
N GLY A 219 -2.94 8.69 -2.67
CA GLY A 219 -2.21 9.65 -3.49
C GLY A 219 -0.72 9.30 -3.70
N PRO A 220 -0.03 10.09 -4.53
CA PRO A 220 1.40 9.92 -4.78
C PRO A 220 2.21 10.24 -3.52
N VAL A 221 3.05 9.30 -3.11
CA VAL A 221 3.95 9.43 -1.96
C VAL A 221 5.36 9.05 -2.40
N ASP A 222 6.30 9.98 -2.29
CA ASP A 222 7.71 9.71 -2.50
C ASP A 222 8.24 8.77 -1.42
N VAL A 223 8.84 7.64 -1.82
CA VAL A 223 9.23 6.57 -0.89
C VAL A 223 10.42 6.97 -0.01
N ALA A 224 11.33 7.80 -0.53
CA ALA A 224 12.54 8.16 0.19
C ALA A 224 12.25 9.23 1.27
N THR A 225 11.41 10.20 0.94
CA THR A 225 11.16 11.39 1.76
C THR A 225 9.82 11.36 2.47
N GLY A 226 8.87 10.51 2.04
CA GLY A 226 7.48 10.52 2.52
C GLY A 226 6.75 11.82 2.18
N ARG A 227 7.21 12.58 1.16
CA ARG A 227 6.53 13.78 0.68
C ARG A 227 5.35 13.39 -0.21
N LEU A 228 4.26 14.14 -0.06
CA LEU A 228 3.09 14.01 -0.92
C LEU A 228 3.32 14.76 -2.23
N GLY A 229 2.94 14.12 -3.34
CA GLY A 229 2.84 14.77 -4.64
C GLY A 229 1.47 15.42 -4.83
N ALA A 230 1.37 16.29 -5.83
CA ALA A 230 0.10 16.92 -6.20
C ALA A 230 -0.95 15.86 -6.58
N SER A 231 -2.17 16.04 -6.09
CA SER A 231 -3.27 15.10 -6.31
C SER A 231 -4.59 15.84 -6.48
N THR A 232 -5.30 15.57 -7.58
CA THR A 232 -6.65 16.10 -7.80
C THR A 232 -7.67 15.58 -6.79
N THR A 233 -7.38 14.46 -6.13
CA THR A 233 -8.24 13.85 -5.11
C THR A 233 -8.05 14.51 -3.74
N MET A 234 -6.90 15.14 -3.52
CA MET A 234 -6.47 15.67 -2.22
C MET A 234 -5.83 17.05 -2.38
N PRO A 235 -6.59 18.06 -2.82
CA PRO A 235 -6.02 19.37 -3.12
C PRO A 235 -5.39 20.02 -1.87
N GLY A 236 -4.14 20.48 -2.01
CA GLY A 236 -3.43 21.23 -0.99
C GLY A 236 -2.73 20.39 0.08
N TRP A 237 -2.75 19.06 -0.04
CA TRP A 237 -2.06 18.15 0.88
C TRP A 237 -0.54 18.13 0.66
N GLU A 238 -0.08 18.34 -0.57
CA GLU A 238 1.32 18.37 -0.98
C GLU A 238 2.14 19.47 -0.30
N ASP A 239 1.51 20.60 -0.01
CA ASP A 239 2.11 21.80 0.59
C ASP A 239 1.86 21.89 2.11
N TYR A 240 1.06 20.97 2.66
CA TYR A 240 0.70 21.00 4.07
C TYR A 240 1.73 20.27 4.93
N ALA A 241 2.13 20.91 6.04
CA ALA A 241 3.16 20.41 6.95
C ALA A 241 2.66 19.29 7.87
N ILE A 242 2.11 18.21 7.30
CA ILE A 242 1.49 17.07 8.02
C ILE A 242 2.45 16.52 9.09
N LYS A 243 3.74 16.38 8.75
CA LYS A 243 4.76 15.86 9.67
C LYS A 243 4.88 16.73 10.91
N ASP A 244 4.89 18.05 10.77
CA ASP A 244 5.03 18.98 11.89
C ASP A 244 3.77 18.98 12.77
N VAL A 245 2.60 18.92 12.13
CA VAL A 245 1.31 18.85 12.85
C VAL A 245 1.19 17.56 13.65
N VAL A 246 1.51 16.40 13.06
CA VAL A 246 1.53 15.12 13.78
C VAL A 246 2.59 15.11 14.89
N ARG A 247 3.80 15.62 14.60
CA ARG A 247 4.89 15.67 15.57
C ARG A 247 4.58 16.56 16.77
N SER A 248 3.84 17.65 16.55
CA SER A 248 3.37 18.53 17.64
C SER A 248 2.41 17.82 18.60
N ARG A 249 1.72 16.77 18.13
CA ARG A 249 0.80 15.96 18.93
C ARG A 249 1.50 14.77 19.60
N TRP A 250 2.34 14.05 18.84
CA TRP A 250 3.15 12.95 19.33
C TRP A 250 4.57 13.13 18.80
N ASP A 251 5.56 13.34 19.67
CA ASP A 251 6.97 13.53 19.29
C ASP A 251 7.63 12.20 18.89
N VAL A 252 7.15 11.64 17.79
CA VAL A 252 7.56 10.36 17.21
C VAL A 252 7.61 10.46 15.68
N PRO A 253 8.28 9.53 14.98
CA PRO A 253 8.31 9.53 13.53
C PRO A 253 6.91 9.36 12.91
N LEU A 254 6.60 10.17 11.89
CA LEU A 254 5.49 9.95 10.98
C LEU A 254 6.01 9.36 9.66
N LEU A 255 5.50 8.18 9.31
CA LEU A 255 5.76 7.52 8.04
C LEU A 255 4.49 7.56 7.19
N ILE A 256 4.60 8.12 5.99
CA ILE A 256 3.50 8.24 5.04
C ILE A 256 3.74 7.24 3.93
N GLU A 257 2.69 6.54 3.51
CA GLU A 257 2.71 5.55 2.44
C GLU A 257 1.46 5.65 1.56
N ASN A 258 1.60 5.26 0.30
CA ASN A 258 0.46 5.11 -0.58
C ASN A 258 -0.44 3.96 -0.09
N ASP A 259 -1.74 4.16 -0.10
CA ASP A 259 -2.71 3.22 0.45
C ASP A 259 -2.71 1.83 -0.23
N ALA A 260 -2.48 1.75 -1.54
CA ALA A 260 -2.35 0.49 -2.28
C ALA A 260 -1.02 -0.22 -1.97
N ARG A 261 0.07 0.52 -1.75
CA ARG A 261 1.35 -0.05 -1.31
C ARG A 261 1.31 -0.54 0.14
N ALA A 262 0.68 0.22 1.03
CA ALA A 262 0.39 -0.21 2.40
C ALA A 262 -0.45 -1.50 2.41
N PHE A 263 -1.50 -1.56 1.58
CA PHE A 263 -2.31 -2.77 1.38
C PHE A 263 -1.45 -3.96 0.92
N ALA A 264 -0.60 -3.77 -0.09
CA ALA A 264 0.27 -4.82 -0.60
C ALA A 264 1.27 -5.34 0.44
N ARG A 265 1.82 -4.45 1.28
CA ARG A 265 2.71 -4.81 2.39
C ARG A 265 2.00 -5.71 3.41
N GLY A 266 0.75 -5.39 3.75
CA GLY A 266 -0.07 -6.23 4.63
C GLY A 266 -0.33 -7.61 4.07
N GLU A 267 -0.74 -7.70 2.80
CA GLU A 267 -0.97 -8.98 2.11
C GLU A 267 0.30 -9.82 2.01
N ALA A 268 1.43 -9.20 1.69
CA ALA A 268 2.73 -9.88 1.67
C ALA A 268 3.12 -10.44 3.03
N SER A 269 2.85 -9.72 4.12
CA SER A 269 3.09 -10.24 5.47
C SER A 269 2.23 -11.48 5.76
N ALA A 270 0.96 -11.48 5.35
CA ALA A 270 0.06 -12.61 5.56
C ALA A 270 0.47 -13.88 4.77
N SER A 271 1.23 -13.72 3.67
CA SER A 271 1.79 -14.82 2.87
C SER A 271 3.23 -15.21 3.28
N GLY A 272 3.77 -14.61 4.35
CA GLY A 272 5.11 -14.89 4.86
C GLY A 272 6.24 -14.12 4.16
N GLY A 273 5.89 -13.14 3.31
CA GLY A 273 6.82 -12.16 2.75
C GLY A 273 7.83 -12.72 1.75
N ARG A 274 7.58 -13.89 1.14
CA ARG A 274 8.49 -14.50 0.16
C ARG A 274 7.91 -14.41 -1.24
N GLY A 275 8.79 -14.26 -2.24
CA GLY A 275 8.38 -14.22 -3.63
C GLY A 275 8.00 -12.82 -4.11
N ILE A 276 7.27 -12.76 -5.21
CA ILE A 276 6.79 -11.54 -5.85
C ILE A 276 5.26 -11.53 -5.76
N LEU A 277 4.74 -10.56 -5.03
CA LEU A 277 3.31 -10.33 -4.86
C LEU A 277 2.90 -9.02 -5.54
N LEU A 278 1.85 -9.08 -6.34
CA LEU A 278 1.16 -7.93 -6.89
C LEU A 278 -0.20 -7.82 -6.20
N ALA A 279 -0.43 -6.76 -5.44
CA ALA A 279 -1.71 -6.53 -4.77
C ALA A 279 -2.43 -5.36 -5.43
N VAL A 280 -3.66 -5.58 -5.89
CA VAL A 280 -4.51 -4.55 -6.51
C VAL A 280 -5.57 -4.11 -5.51
N LYS A 281 -5.56 -2.83 -5.16
CA LYS A 281 -6.62 -2.20 -4.37
C LYS A 281 -7.64 -1.60 -5.34
N TYR A 282 -8.78 -2.26 -5.49
CA TYR A 282 -9.88 -1.83 -6.34
C TYR A 282 -11.05 -1.30 -5.48
N ALA A 283 -11.16 0.02 -5.44
CA ALA A 283 -12.14 0.76 -4.63
C ALA A 283 -12.55 2.04 -5.37
N SER A 284 -12.62 3.20 -4.70
CA SER A 284 -12.89 4.48 -5.36
C SER A 284 -11.93 4.72 -6.53
N GLY A 285 -10.65 4.39 -6.36
CA GLY A 285 -9.65 4.32 -7.43
C GLY A 285 -9.18 2.89 -7.71
N ILE A 286 -8.21 2.77 -8.63
CA ILE A 286 -7.51 1.53 -8.92
C ILE A 286 -6.02 1.79 -8.74
N GLY A 287 -5.41 1.15 -7.75
CA GLY A 287 -3.98 1.20 -7.50
C GLY A 287 -3.42 -0.19 -7.24
N ALA A 288 -2.11 -0.33 -7.35
CA ALA A 288 -1.44 -1.58 -7.00
C ALA A 288 -0.16 -1.34 -6.21
N GLY A 289 0.21 -2.31 -5.39
CA GLY A 289 1.52 -2.40 -4.78
C GLY A 289 2.24 -3.66 -5.24
N ILE A 290 3.54 -3.54 -5.50
CA ILE A 290 4.41 -4.65 -5.86
C ILE A 290 5.32 -4.91 -4.67
N VAL A 291 5.38 -6.16 -4.19
CA VAL A 291 6.24 -6.58 -3.09
C VAL A 291 7.17 -7.68 -3.57
N VAL A 292 8.47 -7.51 -3.36
CA VAL A 292 9.51 -8.50 -3.66
C VAL A 292 10.21 -8.87 -2.37
N ASN A 293 10.05 -10.13 -1.95
CA ASN A 293 10.65 -10.67 -0.73
C ASN A 293 10.37 -9.81 0.52
N GLY A 294 9.14 -9.34 0.66
CA GLY A 294 8.67 -8.56 1.80
C GLY A 294 8.90 -7.06 1.67
N GLU A 295 9.65 -6.63 0.66
CA GLU A 295 9.95 -5.22 0.42
C GLU A 295 9.09 -4.64 -0.70
N VAL A 296 8.48 -3.48 -0.43
CA VAL A 296 7.66 -2.76 -1.41
C VAL A 296 8.56 -2.12 -2.46
N ILE A 297 8.19 -2.30 -3.73
CA ILE A 297 8.84 -1.62 -4.85
C ILE A 297 8.13 -0.27 -5.07
N GLY A 298 8.83 0.81 -4.74
CA GLY A 298 8.34 2.19 -4.89
C GLY A 298 8.44 2.77 -6.29
N GLY A 299 9.39 2.30 -7.10
CA GLY A 299 9.79 2.98 -8.34
C GLY A 299 10.67 4.20 -8.05
N ALA A 300 11.12 4.88 -9.12
CA ALA A 300 12.04 6.02 -9.01
C ALA A 300 11.42 7.20 -8.24
N ASP A 301 10.16 7.53 -8.56
CA ASP A 301 9.44 8.68 -7.99
C ASP A 301 8.21 8.25 -7.17
N GLY A 302 8.19 7.01 -6.67
CA GLY A 302 7.05 6.50 -5.92
C GLY A 302 5.83 6.10 -6.75
N ALA A 303 5.92 6.03 -8.08
CA ALA A 303 4.79 5.74 -8.98
C ALA A 303 4.67 4.26 -9.41
N ALA A 304 5.50 3.35 -8.88
CA ALA A 304 5.38 1.94 -9.22
C ALA A 304 4.03 1.39 -8.75
N GLY A 305 3.27 0.80 -9.68
CA GLY A 305 1.95 0.24 -9.39
C GLY A 305 0.76 1.18 -9.69
N ASP A 306 0.98 2.33 -10.34
CA ASP A 306 -0.08 3.24 -10.83
C ASP A 306 -0.85 2.69 -12.05
N ILE A 307 -1.31 1.45 -11.95
CA ILE A 307 -1.97 0.71 -13.03
C ILE A 307 -3.30 1.34 -13.46
N GLY A 308 -3.98 2.06 -12.56
CA GLY A 308 -5.21 2.80 -12.88
C GLY A 308 -5.00 3.89 -13.94
N HIS A 309 -3.77 4.31 -14.16
CA HIS A 309 -3.42 5.34 -15.11
C HIS A 309 -2.86 4.81 -16.44
N ILE A 310 -2.79 3.49 -16.62
CA ILE A 310 -2.51 2.86 -17.90
C ILE A 310 -3.61 3.26 -18.89
N ARG A 311 -3.21 3.82 -20.04
CA ARG A 311 -4.15 4.18 -21.12
C ARG A 311 -4.55 2.91 -21.85
N VAL A 312 -5.83 2.56 -21.77
CA VAL A 312 -6.39 1.35 -22.41
C VAL A 312 -7.04 1.64 -23.76
N SER A 313 -7.29 2.91 -24.06
CA SER A 313 -7.85 3.37 -25.32
C SER A 313 -7.42 4.81 -25.58
N ASP A 314 -7.23 5.17 -26.84
CA ASP A 314 -6.95 6.55 -27.26
C ASP A 314 -8.21 7.42 -27.20
N GLU A 315 -9.38 6.78 -27.23
CA GLU A 315 -10.69 7.38 -27.02
C GLU A 315 -11.26 7.01 -25.64
N GLY A 316 -12.25 7.75 -25.15
CA GLY A 316 -12.97 7.41 -23.92
C GLY A 316 -13.16 8.57 -22.95
N PRO A 317 -13.55 8.27 -21.69
CA PRO A 317 -13.77 9.30 -20.68
C PRO A 317 -12.45 9.95 -20.24
N VAL A 318 -12.55 11.19 -19.77
CA VAL A 318 -11.46 11.92 -19.14
C VAL A 318 -11.24 11.38 -17.74
N CYS A 319 -10.00 10.99 -17.44
CA CYS A 319 -9.58 10.59 -16.12
C CYS A 319 -9.40 11.81 -15.22
N ARG A 320 -9.58 11.63 -13.90
CA ARG A 320 -9.25 12.67 -12.90
C ARG A 320 -7.78 13.13 -12.97
N CYS A 321 -6.86 12.34 -13.51
CA CYS A 321 -5.48 12.77 -13.78
C CYS A 321 -5.32 13.73 -14.98
N GLY A 322 -6.40 14.08 -15.68
CA GLY A 322 -6.42 14.96 -16.84
C GLY A 322 -6.22 14.26 -18.20
N ARG A 323 -5.77 12.99 -18.21
CA ARG A 323 -5.61 12.21 -19.44
C ARG A 323 -6.91 11.52 -19.87
N GLN A 324 -7.02 11.18 -21.15
CA GLN A 324 -8.14 10.42 -21.70
C GLN A 324 -7.84 8.92 -21.75
N GLY A 325 -8.86 8.10 -21.49
CA GLY A 325 -8.79 6.65 -21.72
C GLY A 325 -7.94 5.85 -20.73
N CYS A 326 -7.65 6.40 -19.54
CA CYS A 326 -7.04 5.63 -18.46
C CYS A 326 -7.98 4.53 -17.96
N LEU A 327 -7.44 3.40 -17.51
CA LEU A 327 -8.21 2.31 -16.87
C LEU A 327 -9.15 2.83 -15.78
N ALA A 328 -8.67 3.71 -14.90
CA ALA A 328 -9.47 4.27 -13.82
C ALA A 328 -10.67 5.09 -14.34
N ALA A 329 -10.56 5.74 -15.50
CA ALA A 329 -11.67 6.49 -16.08
C ALA A 329 -12.82 5.57 -16.54
N TRP A 330 -12.51 4.31 -16.83
CA TRP A 330 -13.49 3.31 -17.25
C TRP A 330 -14.04 2.45 -16.11
N ALA A 331 -13.16 2.07 -15.18
CA ALA A 331 -13.42 0.96 -14.27
C ALA A 331 -13.35 1.36 -12.80
N SER A 332 -12.81 2.51 -12.42
CA SER A 332 -12.71 2.84 -10.99
C SER A 332 -14.08 2.96 -10.31
N GLY A 333 -14.12 2.82 -8.99
CA GLY A 333 -15.35 3.00 -8.23
C GLY A 333 -15.99 4.37 -8.45
N TRP A 334 -15.21 5.46 -8.55
CA TRP A 334 -15.80 6.77 -8.86
C TRP A 334 -16.45 6.79 -10.25
N SER A 335 -15.85 6.14 -11.24
CA SER A 335 -16.42 6.05 -12.60
C SER A 335 -17.70 5.20 -12.62
N LEU A 336 -17.75 4.13 -11.83
CA LEU A 336 -18.97 3.33 -11.67
C LEU A 336 -20.11 4.16 -11.05
N LEU A 337 -19.82 4.98 -10.04
CA LEU A 337 -20.83 5.87 -9.44
C LEU A 337 -21.35 6.90 -10.45
N ASP A 338 -20.46 7.51 -11.25
CA ASP A 338 -20.86 8.46 -12.29
C ASP A 338 -21.76 7.78 -13.35
N GLN A 339 -21.45 6.54 -13.74
CA GLN A 339 -22.23 5.77 -14.72
C GLN A 339 -23.60 5.31 -14.21
N LEU A 340 -23.72 5.07 -12.90
CA LEU A 340 -24.89 4.44 -12.28
C LEU A 340 -25.72 5.42 -11.44
N ALA A 341 -25.39 6.71 -11.46
CA ALA A 341 -26.08 7.74 -10.67
C ALA A 341 -27.59 7.75 -10.94
N ASP A 342 -28.00 7.66 -12.21
CA ASP A 342 -29.42 7.63 -12.64
C ASP A 342 -30.14 6.33 -12.23
N GLN A 343 -29.39 5.32 -11.77
CA GLN A 343 -29.92 4.05 -11.26
C GLN A 343 -30.01 4.05 -9.72
N GLY A 344 -29.79 5.20 -9.06
CA GLY A 344 -29.85 5.35 -7.60
C GLY A 344 -28.62 4.82 -6.86
N VAL A 345 -27.49 4.67 -7.56
CA VAL A 345 -26.22 4.22 -6.97
C VAL A 345 -25.36 5.44 -6.70
N HIS A 346 -25.14 5.77 -5.42
CA HIS A 346 -24.43 6.99 -5.01
C HIS A 346 -23.18 6.72 -4.19
N THR A 347 -23.03 5.49 -3.68
CA THR A 347 -21.91 5.05 -2.87
C THR A 347 -21.43 3.67 -3.31
N LEU A 348 -20.19 3.32 -2.97
CA LEU A 348 -19.69 1.96 -3.21
C LEU A 348 -20.41 0.92 -2.34
N ASP A 349 -20.99 1.33 -1.20
CA ASP A 349 -21.86 0.47 -0.42
C ASP A 349 -23.13 0.09 -1.21
N ASP A 350 -23.70 1.03 -1.97
CA ASP A 350 -24.84 0.73 -2.86
C ASP A 350 -24.43 -0.28 -3.94
N VAL A 351 -23.24 -0.13 -4.53
CA VAL A 351 -22.69 -1.11 -5.49
C VAL A 351 -22.60 -2.50 -4.85
N VAL A 352 -22.04 -2.58 -3.63
CA VAL A 352 -21.93 -3.85 -2.89
C VAL A 352 -23.32 -4.43 -2.56
N GLN A 353 -24.29 -3.61 -2.19
CA GLN A 353 -25.65 -4.11 -1.91
C GLN A 353 -26.34 -4.63 -3.17
N MET A 354 -26.12 -3.99 -4.32
CA MET A 354 -26.85 -4.26 -5.55
C MET A 354 -26.16 -5.24 -6.53
N HIS A 355 -24.90 -5.62 -6.27
CA HIS A 355 -24.06 -6.38 -7.23
C HIS A 355 -24.58 -7.76 -7.64
N THR A 356 -25.59 -8.31 -6.95
CA THR A 356 -26.16 -9.64 -7.26
C THR A 356 -27.52 -9.58 -7.93
N HIS A 357 -28.20 -8.44 -7.93
CA HIS A 357 -29.61 -8.36 -8.36
C HIS A 357 -29.94 -7.15 -9.25
N ASN A 358 -29.09 -6.12 -9.32
CA ASN A 358 -29.30 -4.99 -10.23
C ASN A 358 -28.55 -5.24 -11.56
N PRO A 359 -29.26 -5.44 -12.70
CA PRO A 359 -28.61 -5.74 -13.97
C PRO A 359 -27.62 -4.68 -14.45
N ALA A 360 -27.89 -3.39 -14.19
CA ALA A 360 -27.00 -2.30 -14.60
C ALA A 360 -25.70 -2.34 -13.80
N VAL A 361 -25.78 -2.56 -12.47
CA VAL A 361 -24.60 -2.71 -11.60
C VAL A 361 -23.76 -3.92 -12.00
N ILE A 362 -24.41 -5.07 -12.26
CA ILE A 362 -23.73 -6.29 -12.71
C ILE A 362 -23.00 -6.05 -14.04
N ALA A 363 -23.66 -5.40 -15.00
CA ALA A 363 -23.07 -5.11 -16.31
C ALA A 363 -21.86 -4.17 -16.19
N ALA A 364 -21.98 -3.11 -15.39
CA ALA A 364 -20.89 -2.16 -15.15
C ALA A 364 -19.69 -2.81 -14.45
N LEU A 365 -19.93 -3.63 -13.42
CA LEU A 365 -18.87 -4.38 -12.72
C LEU A 365 -18.15 -5.36 -13.66
N ARG A 366 -18.89 -6.12 -14.49
CA ARG A 366 -18.29 -7.03 -15.48
C ARG A 366 -17.43 -6.28 -16.49
N ALA A 367 -17.94 -5.17 -17.02
CA ALA A 367 -17.22 -4.36 -18.00
C ALA A 367 -15.96 -3.71 -17.40
N GLY A 368 -16.02 -3.29 -16.13
CA GLY A 368 -14.86 -2.78 -15.39
C GLY A 368 -13.83 -3.87 -15.10
N ALA A 369 -14.28 -5.03 -14.62
CA ALA A 369 -13.45 -6.18 -14.29
C ALA A 369 -12.76 -6.78 -15.52
N GLU A 370 -13.43 -6.82 -16.68
CA GLU A 370 -12.80 -7.19 -17.95
C GLU A 370 -11.60 -6.28 -18.26
N ARG A 371 -11.81 -4.97 -18.26
CA ARG A 371 -10.74 -4.01 -18.57
C ARG A 371 -9.58 -4.13 -17.59
N LEU A 372 -9.88 -4.28 -16.30
CA LEU A 372 -8.88 -4.51 -15.27
C LEU A 372 -8.10 -5.81 -15.51
N GLY A 373 -8.79 -6.92 -15.82
CA GLY A 373 -8.15 -8.21 -16.10
C GLY A 373 -7.21 -8.18 -17.30
N ARG A 374 -7.61 -7.49 -18.39
CA ARG A 374 -6.74 -7.29 -19.57
C ARG A 374 -5.50 -6.48 -19.24
N VAL A 375 -5.64 -5.39 -18.50
CA VAL A 375 -4.49 -4.60 -18.02
C VAL A 375 -3.59 -5.46 -17.12
N LEU A 376 -4.18 -6.24 -16.22
CA LEU A 376 -3.44 -7.11 -15.32
C LEU A 376 -2.72 -8.24 -16.06
N ALA A 377 -3.23 -8.73 -17.19
CA ALA A 377 -2.48 -9.69 -18.01
C ALA A 377 -1.13 -9.09 -18.47
N ALA A 378 -1.13 -7.84 -18.93
CA ALA A 378 0.10 -7.13 -19.31
C ALA A 378 1.01 -6.86 -18.10
N VAL A 379 0.44 -6.47 -16.95
CA VAL A 379 1.21 -6.24 -15.72
C VAL A 379 1.81 -7.54 -15.19
N VAL A 380 1.08 -8.65 -15.20
CA VAL A 380 1.56 -10.00 -14.87
C VAL A 380 2.70 -10.39 -15.79
N ALA A 381 2.60 -10.12 -17.09
CA ALA A 381 3.68 -10.41 -18.02
C ALA A 381 4.95 -9.60 -17.73
N THR A 382 4.80 -8.39 -17.17
CA THR A 382 5.91 -7.47 -16.86
C THR A 382 6.55 -7.75 -15.51
N VAL A 383 5.74 -7.94 -14.47
CA VAL A 383 6.18 -8.12 -13.07
C VAL A 383 6.48 -9.60 -12.77
N ASN A 384 5.77 -10.51 -13.44
CA ASN A 384 5.81 -11.96 -13.24
C ASN A 384 5.66 -12.38 -11.75
N PRO A 385 4.56 -12.00 -11.09
CA PRO A 385 4.31 -12.36 -9.70
C PRO A 385 3.95 -13.84 -9.54
N ASP A 386 4.26 -14.43 -8.38
CA ASP A 386 3.70 -15.73 -7.99
C ASP A 386 2.30 -15.59 -7.38
N THR A 387 1.95 -14.39 -6.89
CA THR A 387 0.66 -14.13 -6.27
C THR A 387 0.10 -12.79 -6.75
N LEU A 388 -1.09 -12.81 -7.36
CA LEU A 388 -1.92 -11.65 -7.65
C LEU A 388 -3.06 -11.60 -6.62
N VAL A 389 -3.11 -10.55 -5.80
CA VAL A 389 -4.15 -10.33 -4.80
C VAL A 389 -5.10 -9.25 -5.25
N LEU A 390 -6.41 -9.52 -5.21
CA LEU A 390 -7.47 -8.54 -5.45
C LEU A 390 -8.09 -8.13 -4.11
N GLY A 391 -8.03 -6.83 -3.82
CA GLY A 391 -8.55 -6.24 -2.60
C GLY A 391 -9.32 -4.95 -2.84
N GLY A 392 -9.69 -4.29 -1.74
CA GLY A 392 -10.63 -3.17 -1.76
C GLY A 392 -12.08 -3.62 -1.92
N ILE A 393 -13.01 -2.69 -1.70
CA ILE A 393 -14.45 -2.97 -1.62
C ILE A 393 -15.01 -3.58 -2.91
N LEU A 394 -14.43 -3.27 -4.08
CA LEU A 394 -14.86 -3.83 -5.36
C LEU A 394 -14.08 -5.10 -5.73
N GLY A 395 -12.77 -5.13 -5.45
CA GLY A 395 -11.90 -6.25 -5.83
C GLY A 395 -12.21 -7.56 -5.09
N GLN A 396 -12.87 -7.48 -3.93
CA GLN A 396 -13.30 -8.63 -3.14
C GLN A 396 -14.64 -9.22 -3.58
N LEU A 397 -15.38 -8.55 -4.46
CA LEU A 397 -16.66 -9.07 -4.96
C LEU A 397 -16.40 -10.33 -5.79
N PRO A 398 -17.10 -11.47 -5.54
CA PRO A 398 -16.86 -12.72 -6.27
C PRO A 398 -16.94 -12.55 -7.80
N LEU A 399 -17.97 -11.83 -8.28
CA LEU A 399 -18.12 -11.52 -9.70
C LEU A 399 -16.91 -10.80 -10.29
N VAL A 400 -16.34 -9.83 -9.57
CA VAL A 400 -15.18 -9.06 -10.04
C VAL A 400 -13.94 -9.93 -10.04
N ALA A 401 -13.70 -10.68 -8.97
CA ALA A 401 -12.54 -11.56 -8.86
C ALA A 401 -12.53 -12.64 -9.95
N GLU A 402 -13.67 -13.29 -10.18
CA GLU A 402 -13.84 -14.31 -11.23
C GLU A 402 -13.63 -13.73 -12.63
N GLU A 403 -14.15 -12.53 -12.91
CA GLU A 403 -13.96 -11.88 -14.21
C GLU A 403 -12.52 -11.45 -14.44
N VAL A 404 -11.88 -10.84 -13.44
CA VAL A 404 -10.47 -10.45 -13.54
C VAL A 404 -9.61 -11.68 -13.77
N GLU A 405 -9.80 -12.75 -13.01
CA GLU A 405 -9.04 -13.99 -13.20
C GLU A 405 -9.24 -14.57 -14.60
N ARG A 406 -10.47 -14.58 -15.11
CA ARG A 406 -10.76 -15.08 -16.46
C ARG A 406 -9.94 -14.33 -17.52
N TRP A 407 -9.95 -13.00 -17.47
CA TRP A 407 -9.25 -12.18 -18.46
C TRP A 407 -7.73 -12.20 -18.29
N VAL A 408 -7.23 -12.26 -17.05
CA VAL A 408 -5.80 -12.52 -16.81
C VAL A 408 -5.39 -13.84 -17.44
N ARG A 409 -6.18 -14.91 -17.28
CA ARG A 409 -5.87 -16.22 -17.85
C ARG A 409 -6.03 -16.30 -19.36
N ALA A 410 -6.95 -15.54 -19.93
CA ALA A 410 -7.18 -15.50 -21.37
C ALA A 410 -6.05 -14.75 -22.11
N ASP A 411 -5.57 -13.65 -21.55
CA ASP A 411 -4.68 -12.72 -22.26
C ASP A 411 -3.20 -12.85 -21.84
N ALA A 412 -2.89 -13.45 -20.68
CA ALA A 412 -1.50 -13.63 -20.25
C ALA A 412 -0.81 -14.82 -20.94
N VAL A 413 0.50 -14.68 -21.17
CA VAL A 413 1.31 -15.75 -21.77
C VAL A 413 1.44 -16.93 -20.79
N GLU A 414 1.31 -18.16 -21.29
CA GLU A 414 1.32 -19.38 -20.47
C GLU A 414 2.52 -19.46 -19.49
N ARG A 415 3.71 -19.04 -19.94
CA ARG A 415 4.93 -19.03 -19.11
C ARG A 415 4.80 -18.18 -17.84
N THR A 416 4.09 -17.05 -17.89
CA THR A 416 3.94 -16.14 -16.75
C THR A 416 2.83 -16.59 -15.79
N MET A 417 2.08 -17.63 -16.15
CA MET A 417 1.00 -18.18 -15.33
C MET A 417 1.39 -19.44 -14.56
N GLN A 418 2.52 -20.08 -14.87
CA GLN A 418 2.89 -21.39 -14.31
C GLN A 418 2.90 -21.44 -12.77
N LYS A 419 3.22 -20.32 -12.12
CA LYS A 419 3.24 -20.18 -10.66
C LYS A 419 2.22 -19.20 -10.11
N LEU A 420 1.47 -18.54 -11.00
CA LEU A 420 0.57 -17.45 -10.61
C LEU A 420 -0.65 -18.00 -9.89
N ARG A 421 -0.86 -17.51 -8.67
CA ARG A 421 -2.12 -17.68 -7.93
C ARG A 421 -2.87 -16.34 -7.94
N VAL A 422 -4.12 -16.36 -8.37
CA VAL A 422 -5.03 -15.23 -8.25
C VAL A 422 -5.89 -15.48 -7.01
N ILE A 423 -5.87 -14.58 -6.05
CA ILE A 423 -6.63 -14.70 -4.80
C ILE A 423 -7.29 -13.37 -4.45
N THR A 424 -8.36 -13.42 -3.67
CA THR A 424 -8.87 -12.23 -2.98
C THR A 424 -8.08 -11.99 -1.69
N SER A 425 -8.08 -10.75 -1.23
CA SER A 425 -7.43 -10.31 0.00
C SER A 425 -7.82 -11.18 1.20
N ARG A 426 -6.82 -11.62 1.97
CA ARG A 426 -7.05 -12.48 3.15
C ARG A 426 -7.43 -11.70 4.40
N SER A 427 -6.84 -10.52 4.56
CA SER A 427 -7.10 -9.61 5.67
C SER A 427 -8.07 -8.50 5.29
N GLY A 428 -8.61 -8.56 4.06
CA GLY A 428 -9.59 -7.64 3.51
C GLY A 428 -9.14 -6.20 3.69
N ASP A 429 -9.99 -5.47 4.37
CA ASP A 429 -9.86 -4.05 4.61
C ASP A 429 -8.82 -3.68 5.67
N ASP A 430 -8.36 -4.65 6.49
CA ASP A 430 -7.37 -4.42 7.54
C ASP A 430 -5.93 -4.49 7.02
N SER A 431 -5.71 -4.99 5.81
CA SER A 431 -4.37 -5.23 5.26
C SER A 431 -3.53 -3.96 5.20
N ALA A 432 -4.12 -2.81 4.86
CA ALA A 432 -3.40 -1.54 4.86
C ALA A 432 -2.93 -1.16 6.28
N THR A 433 -3.79 -1.33 7.29
CA THR A 433 -3.43 -1.08 8.70
C THR A 433 -2.29 -1.97 9.17
N VAL A 434 -2.32 -3.26 8.82
CA VAL A 434 -1.23 -4.21 9.12
C VAL A 434 0.06 -3.78 8.43
N GLY A 435 0.00 -3.45 7.13
CA GLY A 435 1.14 -2.99 6.37
C GLY A 435 1.78 -1.73 6.97
N LEU A 436 0.98 -0.71 7.29
CA LEU A 436 1.46 0.51 7.95
C LEU A 436 2.08 0.22 9.31
N THR A 437 1.50 -0.67 10.09
CA THR A 437 2.05 -1.09 11.40
C THR A 437 3.43 -1.70 11.24
N LEU A 438 3.58 -2.62 10.28
CA LEU A 438 4.86 -3.27 10.01
C LEU A 438 5.91 -2.28 9.48
N MET A 439 5.49 -1.31 8.67
CA MET A 439 6.36 -0.22 8.21
C MET A 439 6.88 0.62 9.40
N VAL A 440 5.99 1.01 10.32
CA VAL A 440 6.37 1.74 11.54
C VAL A 440 7.32 0.90 12.39
N ALA A 441 6.97 -0.36 12.65
CA ALA A 441 7.79 -1.27 13.44
C ALA A 441 9.17 -1.52 12.81
N GLN A 442 9.25 -1.65 11.49
CA GLN A 442 10.50 -1.81 10.75
C GLN A 442 11.38 -0.57 10.88
N HIS A 443 10.80 0.63 10.80
CA HIS A 443 11.54 1.89 10.92
C HIS A 443 12.08 2.11 12.34
N VAL A 444 11.20 2.06 13.35
CA VAL A 444 11.57 2.40 14.74
C VAL A 444 12.42 1.32 15.42
N LEU A 445 12.40 0.10 14.89
CA LEU A 445 13.20 -1.03 15.40
C LEU A 445 14.25 -1.51 14.39
N ALA A 446 14.57 -0.71 13.36
CA ALA A 446 15.70 -0.98 12.47
C ALA A 446 17.00 -1.02 13.29
N ALA A 447 17.91 -1.94 12.97
CA ALA A 447 19.16 -2.07 13.70
C ALA A 447 19.92 -0.73 13.77
N SER A 448 20.03 -0.03 12.64
CA SER A 448 20.65 1.30 12.56
C SER A 448 19.93 2.36 13.39
N ALA A 449 18.60 2.34 13.45
CA ALA A 449 17.82 3.28 14.28
C ALA A 449 18.07 3.05 15.77
N ILE A 450 18.13 1.78 16.19
CA ILE A 450 18.45 1.41 17.57
C ILE A 450 19.90 1.78 17.91
N ASP A 451 20.84 1.47 17.03
CA ASP A 451 22.25 1.81 17.24
C ASP A 451 22.46 3.32 17.36
N ALA A 452 21.84 4.11 16.48
CA ALA A 452 21.85 5.57 16.55
C ALA A 452 21.25 6.10 17.87
N ALA A 453 20.11 5.54 18.31
CA ALA A 453 19.48 5.93 19.56
C ALA A 453 20.32 5.59 20.81
N LEU A 454 21.19 4.58 20.71
CA LEU A 454 22.12 4.17 21.77
C LEU A 454 23.48 4.87 21.69
N GLY A 455 23.69 5.75 20.70
CA GLY A 455 24.97 6.41 20.47
C GLY A 455 26.07 5.46 19.99
N VAL A 456 25.69 4.37 19.34
CA VAL A 456 26.60 3.39 18.72
C VAL A 456 26.68 3.74 17.23
N GLY A 457 27.75 4.42 16.82
CA GLY A 457 27.98 4.87 15.45
C GLY A 457 29.45 4.91 15.11
#